data_AF-A0A0Q4YJB1-F1
#
_entry.id   AF-A0A0Q4YJB1-F1
#
_cell.length_a   1.000
_cell.length_b   1.000
_cell.length_c   1.000
_cell.angle_alpha   90.00
_cell.angle_beta   90.00
_cell.angle_gamma   90.00
#
_symmetry.space_group_name_H-M   'P 1'
#
loop_
_entity.id
_entity.type
_entity.pdbx_description
1 polymer ?
#
loop_
_entity_poly.entity_id
_entity_poly.type
_entity_poly.pdbx_seq_one_letter_code
_entity_poly.pdbx_strand_id
1 'polypeptide(L)'
;MLSPPSHVLAAGIIGAPLSYQWHGTDDYNRERPALLAQFEAVSVRGVLALATGIAEWTAWRLDGLSGYRAPLGFIEAAWAANIAPQYVIAWDWESEPALQGPVERPLYHLCELLVSVLDFSNPRDATSASQWSIYLAFLARHVLPDAQPFDDWLVAALARMQASHPRDRSDPMGSPVPRSDLELGQPPDSALAAVLLDRFLVPLLRAGNPYLRLPQDMVARGFQGVSYRYP
;
A
#
# COMPACT_ATOMS: atom_id res chain seq x y z
N MET A 1 7.38 13.21 -1.50
CA MET A 1 8.08 12.08 -2.11
C MET A 1 8.39 11.10 -1.03
N LEU A 2 7.88 9.89 -1.23
CA LEU A 2 8.01 8.76 -0.34
C LEU A 2 9.48 8.33 -0.23
N SER A 3 9.95 8.01 0.97
CA SER A 3 11.27 7.41 1.20
C SER A 3 11.14 5.89 1.37
N PRO A 4 12.18 5.10 1.03
CA PRO A 4 12.18 3.68 1.33
C PRO A 4 11.94 3.41 2.84
N PRO A 5 11.07 2.45 3.20
CA PRO A 5 10.93 2.00 4.59
C PRO A 5 12.21 1.39 5.14
N SER A 6 12.36 1.36 6.47
CA SER A 6 13.58 0.82 7.09
C SER A 6 13.79 -0.68 6.81
N HIS A 7 12.70 -1.45 6.74
CA HIS A 7 12.74 -2.88 6.46
C HIS A 7 13.15 -3.20 5.01
N VAL A 8 12.77 -2.35 4.04
CA VAL A 8 13.23 -2.44 2.65
C VAL A 8 14.71 -2.09 2.55
N LEU A 9 15.15 -1.04 3.24
CA LEU A 9 16.57 -0.65 3.27
C LEU A 9 17.44 -1.76 3.88
N ALA A 10 16.99 -2.35 4.99
CA ALA A 10 17.69 -3.44 5.66
C ALA A 10 17.82 -4.69 4.78
N ALA A 11 16.84 -4.95 3.89
CA ALA A 11 16.88 -6.07 2.96
C ALA A 11 17.87 -5.87 1.79
N GLY A 12 18.32 -4.65 1.51
CA GLY A 12 19.34 -4.39 0.47
C GLY A 12 18.87 -4.72 -0.96
N ILE A 13 17.57 -4.69 -1.22
CA ILE A 13 16.95 -5.17 -2.47
C ILE A 13 16.81 -4.11 -3.57
N ILE A 14 16.98 -2.83 -3.22
CA ILE A 14 16.74 -1.71 -4.14
C ILE A 14 17.71 -1.79 -5.31
N GLY A 15 17.17 -1.84 -6.54
CA GLY A 15 17.99 -1.88 -7.75
C GLY A 15 18.81 -3.16 -7.94
N ALA A 16 18.59 -4.20 -7.14
CA ALA A 16 19.31 -5.47 -7.29
C ALA A 16 19.09 -6.06 -8.70
N PRO A 17 20.06 -6.78 -9.30
CA PRO A 17 19.88 -7.40 -10.61
C PRO A 17 18.62 -8.28 -10.69
N LEU A 18 17.98 -8.36 -11.85
CA LEU A 18 16.81 -9.21 -12.05
C LEU A 18 17.20 -10.69 -11.91
N SER A 19 16.42 -11.41 -11.11
CA SER A 19 16.60 -12.84 -10.83
C SER A 19 15.38 -13.69 -11.22
N TYR A 20 14.35 -13.06 -11.79
CA TYR A 20 13.09 -13.69 -12.16
C TYR A 20 12.78 -13.51 -13.64
N GLN A 21 11.86 -14.33 -14.14
CA GLN A 21 11.22 -14.14 -15.44
C GLN A 21 9.78 -13.70 -15.23
N TRP A 22 9.27 -12.88 -16.14
CA TRP A 22 7.90 -12.38 -16.06
C TRP A 22 7.01 -13.13 -17.04
N HIS A 23 6.01 -13.84 -16.52
CA HIS A 23 5.02 -14.61 -17.27
C HIS A 23 3.60 -14.04 -17.12
N GLY A 24 3.41 -12.97 -16.34
CA GLY A 24 2.13 -12.27 -16.21
C GLY A 24 1.38 -12.67 -14.94
N THR A 25 0.05 -12.81 -15.04
CA THR A 25 -0.83 -13.07 -13.90
C THR A 25 -0.54 -14.40 -13.21
N ASP A 26 -0.08 -15.41 -13.94
CA ASP A 26 0.21 -16.75 -13.41
C ASP A 26 1.30 -16.73 -12.32
N ASP A 27 2.17 -15.71 -12.33
CA ASP A 27 3.23 -15.56 -11.36
C ASP A 27 2.69 -15.21 -9.95
N TYR A 28 1.56 -14.50 -9.87
CA TYR A 28 1.04 -13.95 -8.61
C TYR A 28 -0.41 -14.32 -8.27
N ASN A 29 -1.19 -14.83 -9.23
CA ASN A 29 -2.59 -15.20 -9.02
C ASN A 29 -2.70 -16.54 -8.30
N ARG A 30 -2.52 -16.52 -6.98
CA ARG A 30 -2.52 -17.70 -6.13
C ARG A 30 -3.40 -17.50 -4.92
N GLU A 31 -4.21 -18.51 -4.61
CA GLU A 31 -5.02 -18.53 -3.39
C GLU A 31 -4.25 -19.11 -2.21
N ARG A 32 -4.44 -18.52 -1.03
CA ARG A 32 -3.91 -19.00 0.24
C ARG A 32 -4.95 -18.78 1.34
N PRO A 33 -5.88 -19.74 1.55
CA PRO A 33 -6.95 -19.57 2.54
C PRO A 33 -6.45 -19.23 3.95
N ALA A 34 -5.33 -19.81 4.38
CA ALA A 34 -4.73 -19.52 5.68
C ALA A 34 -4.17 -18.08 5.78
N LEU A 35 -3.64 -17.52 4.68
CA LEU A 35 -3.19 -16.14 4.64
C LEU A 35 -4.39 -15.19 4.54
N LEU A 36 -5.40 -15.55 3.75
CA LEU A 36 -6.66 -14.81 3.65
C LEU A 36 -7.32 -14.63 5.02
N ALA A 37 -7.44 -15.70 5.79
CA ALA A 37 -7.98 -15.65 7.14
C ALA A 37 -7.20 -14.70 8.07
N GLN A 38 -5.88 -14.55 7.86
CA GLN A 38 -5.07 -13.61 8.63
C GLN A 38 -5.36 -12.15 8.24
N PHE A 39 -5.53 -11.85 6.95
CA PHE A 39 -5.95 -10.52 6.49
C PHE A 39 -7.37 -10.17 6.95
N GLU A 40 -8.31 -11.12 6.89
CA GLU A 40 -9.70 -10.92 7.32
C GLU A 40 -9.86 -10.69 8.83
N ALA A 41 -8.84 -11.04 9.63
CA ALA A 41 -8.78 -10.72 11.05
C ALA A 41 -8.36 -9.27 11.35
N VAL A 42 -7.98 -8.49 10.34
CA VAL A 42 -7.57 -7.09 10.44
C VAL A 42 -8.72 -6.17 9.98
N SER A 43 -8.82 -4.97 10.54
CA SER A 43 -9.74 -3.91 10.05
C SER A 43 -9.47 -3.56 8.58
N VAL A 44 -10.44 -2.97 7.86
CA VAL A 44 -10.24 -2.58 6.44
C VAL A 44 -9.03 -1.66 6.28
N ARG A 45 -8.87 -0.67 7.16
CA ARG A 45 -7.72 0.25 7.10
C ARG A 45 -6.40 -0.42 7.44
N GLY A 46 -6.39 -1.42 8.33
CA GLY A 46 -5.20 -2.23 8.56
C GLY A 46 -4.83 -3.09 7.34
N VAL A 47 -5.82 -3.70 6.66
CA VAL A 47 -5.58 -4.42 5.39
C VAL A 47 -5.04 -3.48 4.32
N LEU A 48 -5.63 -2.30 4.16
CA LEU A 48 -5.15 -1.30 3.21
C LEU A 48 -3.71 -0.84 3.52
N ALA A 49 -3.38 -0.64 4.80
CA ALA A 49 -2.02 -0.30 5.22
C ALA A 49 -1.05 -1.43 4.87
N LEU A 50 -1.38 -2.68 5.18
CA LEU A 50 -0.57 -3.85 4.81
C LEU A 50 -0.37 -3.94 3.31
N ALA A 51 -1.45 -3.84 2.52
CA ALA A 51 -1.38 -3.87 1.06
C ALA A 51 -0.47 -2.76 0.50
N THR A 52 -0.58 -1.55 1.05
CA THR A 52 0.25 -0.41 0.65
C THR A 52 1.71 -0.65 1.02
N GLY A 53 2.00 -1.18 2.21
CA GLY A 53 3.35 -1.59 2.62
C GLY A 53 3.92 -2.73 1.77
N ILE A 54 3.10 -3.71 1.37
CA ILE A 54 3.50 -4.77 0.45
C ILE A 54 3.84 -4.19 -0.92
N ALA A 55 3.06 -3.23 -1.42
CA ALA A 55 3.35 -2.53 -2.67
C ALA A 55 4.70 -1.78 -2.60
N GLU A 56 5.07 -1.22 -1.44
CA GLU A 56 6.39 -0.59 -1.26
C GLU A 56 7.54 -1.56 -1.51
N TRP A 57 7.44 -2.83 -1.12
CA TRP A 57 8.48 -3.83 -1.39
C TRP A 57 8.74 -3.98 -2.89
N THR A 58 7.69 -4.17 -3.69
CA THR A 58 7.80 -4.29 -5.15
C THR A 58 8.30 -3.00 -5.79
N ALA A 59 7.74 -1.85 -5.42
CA ALA A 59 8.09 -0.58 -6.02
C ALA A 59 9.56 -0.20 -5.73
N TRP A 60 10.01 -0.34 -4.48
CA TRP A 60 11.40 -0.06 -4.12
C TRP A 60 12.38 -1.11 -4.62
N ARG A 61 11.96 -2.38 -4.70
CA ARG A 61 12.76 -3.44 -5.33
C ARG A 61 13.15 -3.08 -6.76
N LEU A 62 12.19 -2.61 -7.54
CA LEU A 62 12.36 -2.28 -8.96
C LEU A 62 12.83 -0.83 -9.17
N ASP A 63 12.93 -0.06 -8.10
CA ASP A 63 13.49 1.28 -8.14
C ASP A 63 14.96 1.25 -8.58
N GLY A 64 15.33 2.14 -9.50
CA GLY A 64 16.67 2.18 -10.09
C GLY A 64 16.88 1.21 -11.27
N LEU A 65 15.98 0.25 -11.50
CA LEU A 65 15.94 -0.55 -12.73
C LEU A 65 15.05 0.06 -13.81
N SER A 66 14.12 0.94 -13.42
CA SER A 66 13.29 1.72 -14.34
C SER A 66 13.27 3.21 -13.95
N GLY A 67 13.07 4.06 -14.95
CA GLY A 67 12.78 5.49 -14.75
C GLY A 67 11.31 5.74 -14.39
N TYR A 68 10.46 4.72 -14.41
CA TYR A 68 9.02 4.84 -14.17
C TYR A 68 8.70 4.97 -12.67
N ARG A 69 8.56 6.22 -12.21
CA ARG A 69 8.37 6.56 -10.78
C ARG A 69 6.91 6.70 -10.34
N ALA A 70 5.98 6.69 -11.28
CA ALA A 70 4.53 6.82 -11.01
C ALA A 70 4.00 5.87 -9.91
N PRO A 71 4.41 4.59 -9.82
CA PRO A 71 3.95 3.69 -8.77
C PRO A 71 4.24 4.18 -7.35
N LEU A 72 5.39 4.84 -7.13
CA LEU A 72 5.72 5.42 -5.82
C LEU A 72 4.82 6.61 -5.47
N GLY A 73 4.43 7.41 -6.48
CA GLY A 73 3.43 8.47 -6.32
C GLY A 73 2.06 7.89 -5.96
N PHE A 74 1.64 6.82 -6.65
CA PHE A 74 0.37 6.17 -6.36
C PHE A 74 0.33 5.51 -4.97
N ILE A 75 1.44 4.88 -4.54
CA ILE A 75 1.60 4.37 -3.17
C ILE A 75 1.53 5.50 -2.13
N GLU A 76 2.16 6.66 -2.37
CA GLU A 76 2.06 7.82 -1.49
C GLU A 76 0.60 8.31 -1.37
N ALA A 77 -0.16 8.28 -2.47
CA ALA A 77 -1.58 8.61 -2.47
C ALA A 77 -2.44 7.53 -1.79
N ALA A 78 -2.10 6.25 -1.91
CA ALA A 78 -2.77 5.14 -1.21
C ALA A 78 -2.61 5.24 0.31
N TRP A 79 -1.44 5.65 0.80
CA TRP A 79 -1.24 5.98 2.22
C TRP A 79 -2.16 7.13 2.68
N ALA A 80 -2.34 8.16 1.86
CA ALA A 80 -3.29 9.23 2.18
C ALA A 80 -4.75 8.74 2.12
N ALA A 81 -5.08 7.84 1.19
CA ALA A 81 -6.40 7.23 1.07
C ALA A 81 -6.79 6.38 2.30
N ASN A 82 -5.79 5.82 3.01
CA ASN A 82 -6.01 5.13 4.28
C ASN A 82 -6.70 6.04 5.33
N ILE A 83 -6.35 7.32 5.32
CA ILE A 83 -6.98 8.34 6.16
C ILE A 83 -8.37 8.66 5.62
N ALA A 84 -8.46 9.02 4.34
CA ALA A 84 -9.73 9.33 3.70
C ALA A 84 -9.66 9.06 2.18
N PRO A 85 -10.63 8.32 1.59
CA PRO A 85 -10.59 7.95 0.17
C PRO A 85 -10.64 9.15 -0.78
N GLN A 86 -11.03 10.34 -0.31
CA GLN A 86 -11.05 11.56 -1.09
C GLN A 86 -9.64 12.04 -1.47
N TYR A 87 -8.58 11.62 -0.76
CA TYR A 87 -7.20 12.04 -1.07
C TYR A 87 -6.68 11.49 -2.40
N VAL A 88 -7.14 10.32 -2.84
CA VAL A 88 -6.58 9.65 -4.02
C VAL A 88 -7.38 9.96 -5.30
N ILE A 89 -6.66 10.14 -6.39
CA ILE A 89 -7.17 10.07 -7.76
C ILE A 89 -6.91 8.63 -8.24
N ALA A 90 -7.96 7.97 -8.71
CA ALA A 90 -7.84 6.60 -9.18
C ALA A 90 -6.85 6.53 -10.35
N TRP A 91 -6.09 5.44 -10.40
CA TRP A 91 -5.17 5.16 -11.50
C TRP A 91 -5.94 5.06 -12.81
N ASP A 92 -5.56 5.85 -13.81
CA ASP A 92 -6.20 5.88 -15.12
C ASP A 92 -5.36 5.13 -16.14
N TRP A 93 -5.79 3.91 -16.47
CA TRP A 93 -5.11 2.99 -17.38
C TRP A 93 -5.01 3.50 -18.82
N GLU A 94 -5.87 4.44 -19.25
CA GLU A 94 -5.78 5.05 -20.58
C GLU A 94 -4.68 6.11 -20.65
N SER A 95 -4.39 6.76 -19.51
CA SER A 95 -3.41 7.84 -19.41
C SER A 95 -1.97 7.33 -19.22
N GLU A 96 -1.82 6.09 -18.76
CA GLU A 96 -0.51 5.51 -18.46
C GLU A 96 0.13 4.90 -19.70
N PRO A 97 1.47 4.98 -19.82
CA PRO A 97 2.17 4.41 -20.97
C PRO A 97 1.95 2.90 -21.05
N ALA A 98 2.05 2.34 -22.26
CA ALA A 98 2.00 0.89 -22.47
C ALA A 98 3.28 0.22 -21.93
N LEU A 99 3.32 -0.02 -20.63
CA LEU A 99 4.45 -0.61 -19.91
C LEU A 99 4.65 -2.08 -20.29
N GLN A 100 5.89 -2.43 -20.63
CA GLN A 100 6.30 -3.75 -21.11
C GLN A 100 7.57 -4.21 -20.43
N GLY A 101 7.86 -5.51 -20.53
CA GLY A 101 9.11 -6.09 -20.06
C GLY A 101 9.11 -6.46 -18.57
N PRO A 102 10.21 -7.03 -18.09
CA PRO A 102 10.26 -7.67 -16.78
C PRO A 102 10.35 -6.66 -15.62
N VAL A 103 10.48 -5.35 -15.86
CA VAL A 103 10.55 -4.35 -14.78
C VAL A 103 9.26 -3.54 -14.72
N GLU A 104 8.87 -2.91 -15.83
CA GLU A 104 7.72 -2.02 -15.84
C GLU A 104 6.38 -2.76 -15.73
N ARG A 105 6.29 -4.00 -16.24
CA ARG A 105 5.03 -4.77 -16.20
C ARG A 105 4.62 -5.19 -14.78
N PRO A 106 5.51 -5.69 -13.91
CA PRO A 106 5.20 -5.87 -12.50
C PRO A 106 4.75 -4.58 -11.80
N LEU A 107 5.38 -3.43 -12.10
CA LEU A 107 5.01 -2.13 -11.54
C LEU A 107 3.60 -1.69 -11.97
N TYR A 108 3.24 -1.96 -13.21
CA TYR A 108 1.89 -1.74 -13.72
C TYR A 108 0.86 -2.58 -12.96
N HIS A 109 1.09 -3.89 -12.84
CA HIS A 109 0.18 -4.79 -12.11
C HIS A 109 0.10 -4.49 -10.62
N LEU A 110 1.17 -3.99 -10.00
CA LEU A 110 1.10 -3.47 -8.64
C LEU A 110 0.04 -2.37 -8.53
N CYS A 111 0.01 -1.42 -9.47
CA CYS A 111 -0.95 -0.32 -9.44
C CYS A 111 -2.37 -0.83 -9.66
N GLU A 112 -2.58 -1.76 -10.60
CA GLU A 112 -3.88 -2.41 -10.81
C GLU A 112 -4.40 -3.10 -9.55
N LEU A 113 -3.55 -3.91 -8.91
CA LEU A 113 -3.92 -4.62 -7.68
C LEU A 113 -4.23 -3.63 -6.55
N LEU A 114 -3.45 -2.56 -6.43
CA LEU A 114 -3.66 -1.54 -5.40
C LEU A 114 -4.93 -0.72 -5.63
N VAL A 115 -5.33 -0.47 -6.88
CA VAL A 115 -6.66 0.10 -7.21
C VAL A 115 -7.77 -0.81 -6.68
N SER A 116 -7.66 -2.12 -6.90
CA SER A 116 -8.66 -3.08 -6.41
C SER A 116 -8.73 -3.14 -4.88
N VAL A 117 -7.60 -2.95 -4.18
CA VAL A 117 -7.58 -2.82 -2.71
C VAL A 117 -8.23 -1.50 -2.27
N LEU A 118 -8.03 -0.42 -3.01
CA LEU A 118 -8.58 0.91 -2.72
C LEU A 118 -10.06 1.04 -3.10
N ASP A 119 -10.69 0.01 -3.65
CA ASP A 119 -12.12 0.05 -3.94
C ASP A 119 -12.93 -0.04 -2.64
N PHE A 120 -13.35 1.12 -2.14
CA PHE A 120 -14.22 1.25 -0.96
C PHE A 120 -15.72 1.09 -1.28
N SER A 121 -16.10 0.60 -2.46
CA SER A 121 -17.50 0.46 -2.86
C SER A 121 -18.33 -0.40 -1.89
N ASN A 122 -17.71 -1.33 -1.16
CA ASN A 122 -18.36 -2.09 -0.09
C ASN A 122 -17.42 -2.39 1.10
N PRO A 123 -17.31 -1.51 2.12
CA PRO A 123 -16.41 -1.72 3.26
C PRO A 123 -16.84 -2.88 4.18
N ARG A 124 -18.08 -3.37 4.03
CA ARG A 124 -18.56 -4.56 4.76
C ARG A 124 -18.00 -5.85 4.15
N ASP A 125 -17.60 -5.81 2.89
CA ASP A 125 -16.98 -6.92 2.16
C ASP A 125 -15.46 -6.71 2.06
N ALA A 126 -14.80 -6.80 3.22
CA ALA A 126 -13.34 -6.69 3.30
C ALA A 126 -12.62 -7.87 2.62
N THR A 127 -13.34 -8.94 2.29
CA THR A 127 -12.79 -10.13 1.65
C THR A 127 -12.17 -9.78 0.30
N SER A 128 -12.75 -8.82 -0.45
CA SER A 128 -12.15 -8.34 -1.69
C SER A 128 -10.76 -7.71 -1.46
N ALA A 129 -10.65 -6.72 -0.57
CA ALA A 129 -9.37 -6.07 -0.27
C ALA A 129 -8.32 -7.06 0.28
N SER A 130 -8.74 -7.99 1.14
CA SER A 130 -7.87 -9.06 1.65
C SER A 130 -7.36 -9.97 0.53
N GLN A 131 -8.22 -10.37 -0.41
CA GLN A 131 -7.84 -11.19 -1.55
C GLN A 131 -6.82 -10.49 -2.46
N TRP A 132 -7.08 -9.22 -2.83
CA TRP A 132 -6.15 -8.44 -3.65
C TRP A 132 -4.79 -8.21 -2.95
N SER A 133 -4.80 -8.11 -1.62
CA SER A 133 -3.58 -8.00 -0.80
C SER A 133 -2.71 -9.27 -0.88
N ILE A 134 -3.31 -10.45 -1.02
CA ILE A 134 -2.58 -11.71 -1.22
C ILE A 134 -1.88 -11.72 -2.58
N TYR A 135 -2.56 -11.25 -3.63
CA TYR A 135 -1.95 -11.14 -4.95
C TYR A 135 -0.79 -10.14 -4.96
N LEU A 136 -0.93 -9.00 -4.25
CA LEU A 136 0.19 -8.09 -4.02
C LEU A 136 1.36 -8.78 -3.30
N ALA A 137 1.10 -9.60 -2.30
CA ALA A 137 2.14 -10.32 -1.57
C ALA A 137 2.88 -11.32 -2.48
N PHE A 138 2.16 -12.05 -3.33
CA PHE A 138 2.79 -12.94 -4.30
C PHE A 138 3.57 -12.19 -5.39
N LEU A 139 3.06 -11.05 -5.85
CA LEU A 139 3.79 -10.18 -6.77
C LEU A 139 5.11 -9.70 -6.15
N ALA A 140 5.09 -9.24 -4.90
CA ALA A 140 6.29 -8.85 -4.17
C ALA A 140 7.28 -10.01 -4.08
N ARG A 141 6.84 -11.17 -3.60
CA ARG A 141 7.68 -12.38 -3.51
C ARG A 141 8.32 -12.78 -4.84
N HIS A 142 7.62 -12.61 -5.95
CA HIS A 142 8.10 -12.98 -7.27
C HIS A 142 9.23 -12.07 -7.76
N VAL A 143 9.12 -10.76 -7.52
CA VAL A 143 10.11 -9.78 -8.02
C VAL A 143 11.35 -9.67 -7.12
N LEU A 144 11.26 -10.13 -5.88
CA LEU A 144 12.36 -10.08 -4.91
C LEU A 144 13.44 -11.11 -5.25
N PRO A 145 14.74 -10.78 -5.08
CA PRO A 145 15.82 -11.72 -5.33
C PRO A 145 15.89 -12.82 -4.26
N ASP A 146 15.51 -12.45 -3.04
CA ASP A 146 15.26 -13.33 -1.91
C ASP A 146 13.97 -12.85 -1.25
N ALA A 147 12.98 -13.74 -1.15
CA ALA A 147 11.69 -13.42 -0.56
C ALA A 147 11.69 -13.55 0.97
N GLN A 148 12.71 -14.15 1.59
CA GLN A 148 12.72 -14.44 3.02
C GLN A 148 12.58 -13.17 3.90
N PRO A 149 13.31 -12.06 3.64
CA PRO A 149 13.13 -10.83 4.43
C PRO A 149 11.72 -10.24 4.35
N PHE A 150 11.08 -10.37 3.17
CA PHE A 150 9.69 -9.96 2.99
C PHE A 150 8.73 -10.87 3.73
N ASP A 151 8.95 -12.18 3.69
CA ASP A 151 8.10 -13.17 4.38
C ASP A 151 8.14 -12.96 5.91
N ASP A 152 9.34 -12.76 6.47
CA ASP A 152 9.54 -12.47 7.88
C ASP A 152 8.85 -11.15 8.27
N TRP A 153 8.99 -10.11 7.43
CA TRP A 153 8.30 -8.84 7.62
C TRP A 153 6.78 -8.99 7.57
N LEU A 154 6.24 -9.71 6.58
CA LEU A 154 4.80 -9.87 6.38
C LEU A 154 4.15 -10.59 7.56
N VAL A 155 4.78 -11.67 8.06
CA VAL A 155 4.31 -12.40 9.25
C VAL A 155 4.26 -11.47 10.46
N ALA A 156 5.33 -10.71 10.71
CA ALA A 156 5.40 -9.79 11.84
C ALA A 156 4.44 -8.59 11.70
N ALA A 157 4.30 -8.05 10.50
CA ALA A 157 3.38 -6.95 10.19
C ALA A 157 1.92 -7.38 10.36
N LEU A 158 1.54 -8.58 9.88
CA LEU A 158 0.21 -9.15 10.09
C LEU A 158 -0.09 -9.32 11.56
N ALA A 159 0.80 -9.96 12.31
CA ALA A 159 0.62 -10.18 13.75
C ALA A 159 0.43 -8.85 14.50
N ARG A 160 1.22 -7.82 14.13
CA ARG A 160 1.10 -6.48 14.69
C ARG A 160 -0.24 -5.84 14.35
N MET A 161 -0.65 -5.86 13.08
CA MET A 161 -1.91 -5.26 12.64
C MET A 161 -3.13 -5.95 13.23
N GLN A 162 -3.09 -7.26 13.44
CA GLN A 162 -4.14 -7.99 14.16
C GLN A 162 -4.23 -7.56 15.62
N ALA A 163 -3.10 -7.26 16.27
CA ALA A 163 -3.08 -6.81 17.65
C ALA A 163 -3.53 -5.35 17.82
N SER A 164 -3.09 -4.45 16.93
CA SER A 164 -3.35 -3.00 17.07
C SER A 164 -4.58 -2.51 16.32
N HIS A 165 -4.97 -3.17 15.22
CA HIS A 165 -6.08 -2.78 14.35
C HIS A 165 -6.99 -3.99 14.04
N PRO A 166 -7.47 -4.74 15.05
CA PRO A 166 -8.28 -5.94 14.84
C PRO A 166 -9.58 -5.63 14.09
N ARG A 167 -10.11 -6.64 13.39
CA ARG A 167 -11.42 -6.56 12.76
C ARG A 167 -12.52 -6.41 13.82
N ASP A 168 -13.24 -5.29 13.79
CA ASP A 168 -14.49 -5.10 14.53
C ASP A 168 -15.66 -5.12 13.54
N ARG A 169 -16.72 -5.90 13.83
CA ARG A 169 -17.90 -5.94 12.95
C ARG A 169 -18.78 -4.69 13.08
N SER A 170 -18.71 -3.99 14.20
CA SER A 170 -19.44 -2.75 14.45
C SER A 170 -18.77 -1.53 13.82
N ASP A 171 -17.43 -1.56 13.72
CA ASP A 171 -16.61 -0.62 12.96
C ASP A 171 -15.63 -1.38 12.05
N PRO A 172 -16.10 -1.88 10.89
CA PRO A 172 -15.26 -2.67 9.98
C PRO A 172 -14.08 -1.87 9.44
N MET A 173 -14.22 -0.55 9.32
CA MET A 173 -13.17 0.31 8.77
C MET A 173 -11.98 0.41 9.72
N GLY A 174 -12.24 0.57 11.01
CA GLY A 174 -11.23 0.83 12.02
C GLY A 174 -10.62 2.24 11.91
N SER A 175 -9.63 2.49 12.75
CA SER A 175 -8.90 3.77 12.74
C SER A 175 -7.89 3.84 11.58
N PRO A 176 -7.57 5.04 11.07
CA PRO A 176 -6.46 5.20 10.12
C PRO A 176 -5.15 4.69 10.71
N VAL A 177 -4.34 4.07 9.86
CA VAL A 177 -3.09 3.41 10.26
C VAL A 177 -1.91 4.26 9.79
N PRO A 178 -1.10 4.83 10.70
CA PRO A 178 0.14 5.49 10.33
C PRO A 178 1.09 4.53 9.62
N ARG A 179 1.76 4.99 8.56
CA ARG A 179 2.80 4.22 7.86
C ARG A 179 3.87 3.65 8.81
N SER A 180 4.21 4.39 9.86
CA SER A 180 5.18 3.99 10.88
C SER A 180 4.75 2.75 11.68
N ASP A 181 3.47 2.38 11.71
CA ASP A 181 3.04 1.16 12.40
C ASP A 181 3.63 -0.10 11.74
N LEU A 182 3.97 -0.03 10.44
CA LEU A 182 4.67 -1.09 9.72
C LEU A 182 6.21 -1.07 9.88
N GLU A 183 6.75 -0.11 10.64
CA GLU A 183 8.17 -0.08 11.00
C GLU A 183 8.42 -0.98 12.22
N LEU A 184 8.81 -2.22 11.96
CA LEU A 184 8.85 -3.28 12.98
C LEU A 184 9.83 -3.02 14.14
N GLY A 185 10.82 -2.16 13.95
CA GLY A 185 11.80 -1.77 14.97
C GLY A 185 11.24 -0.91 16.11
N GLN A 186 10.02 -0.40 15.99
CA GLN A 186 9.36 0.39 17.04
C GLN A 186 7.94 -0.15 17.29
N PRO A 187 7.46 -0.18 18.54
CA PRO A 187 6.08 -0.53 18.82
C PRO A 187 5.14 0.56 18.30
N PRO A 188 3.92 0.23 17.83
CA PRO A 188 2.89 1.22 17.54
C PRO A 188 2.59 2.07 18.78
N ASP A 189 2.43 3.37 18.58
CA ASP A 189 2.05 4.31 19.63
C ASP A 189 0.74 5.00 19.23
N SER A 190 -0.36 4.50 19.78
CA SER A 190 -1.69 5.05 19.51
C SER A 190 -1.85 6.49 20.01
N ALA A 191 -1.07 6.91 21.00
CA ALA A 191 -1.09 8.30 21.49
C ALA A 191 -0.44 9.27 20.48
N LEU A 192 0.46 8.77 19.63
CA LEU A 192 1.11 9.55 18.58
C LEU A 192 0.46 9.40 17.20
N ALA A 193 -0.52 8.50 17.04
CA ALA A 193 -1.11 8.18 15.74
C ALA A 193 -1.60 9.44 15.00
N ALA A 194 -2.37 10.32 15.66
CA ALA A 194 -2.85 11.56 15.05
C ALA A 194 -1.70 12.48 14.57
N VAL A 195 -0.65 12.62 15.39
CA VAL A 195 0.54 13.43 15.06
C VAL A 195 1.29 12.85 13.86
N LEU A 196 1.39 11.52 13.79
CA LEU A 196 2.08 10.83 12.70
C LEU A 196 1.31 10.94 11.38
N LEU A 197 -0.03 10.84 11.43
CA LEU A 197 -0.91 11.03 10.28
C LEU A 197 -0.87 12.48 9.78
N ASP A 198 -0.94 13.47 10.67
CA ASP A 198 -0.83 14.89 10.28
C ASP A 198 0.54 15.19 9.66
N ARG A 199 1.62 14.71 10.30
CA ARG A 199 3.00 14.86 9.79
C ARG A 199 3.15 14.26 8.39
N PHE A 200 2.48 13.13 8.12
CA PHE A 200 2.49 12.53 6.79
C PHE A 200 1.72 13.39 5.77
N LEU A 201 0.54 13.92 6.13
CA LEU A 201 -0.33 14.68 5.22
C LEU A 201 0.20 16.08 4.87
N VAL A 202 0.74 16.82 5.84
CA VAL A 202 1.19 18.21 5.68
C VAL A 202 2.07 18.46 4.44
N PRO A 203 3.13 17.67 4.17
CA PRO A 203 3.99 17.90 3.01
C PRO A 203 3.35 17.52 1.66
N LEU A 204 2.33 16.67 1.65
CA LEU A 204 1.75 16.12 0.41
C LEU A 204 1.12 17.18 -0.48
N LEU A 205 0.52 18.22 0.11
CA LEU A 205 -0.08 19.34 -0.64
C LEU A 205 0.91 20.02 -1.60
N ARG A 206 2.21 20.00 -1.27
CA ARG A 206 3.27 20.65 -2.06
C ARG A 206 4.08 19.66 -2.89
N ALA A 207 3.78 18.36 -2.81
CA ALA A 207 4.61 17.30 -3.40
C ALA A 207 4.46 17.19 -4.93
N GLY A 208 3.44 17.81 -5.53
CA GLY A 208 3.17 17.73 -6.98
C GLY A 208 2.83 16.31 -7.46
N ASN A 209 2.39 15.44 -6.56
CA ASN A 209 2.03 14.06 -6.88
C ASN A 209 0.69 14.04 -7.66
N PRO A 210 0.67 13.54 -8.91
CA PRO A 210 -0.52 13.59 -9.78
C PRO A 210 -1.65 12.68 -9.31
N TYR A 211 -1.37 11.73 -8.39
CA TYR A 211 -2.38 10.83 -7.84
C TYR A 211 -3.05 11.37 -6.58
N LEU A 212 -2.63 12.57 -6.13
CA LEU A 212 -3.24 13.26 -5.00
C LEU A 212 -4.27 14.27 -5.49
N ARG A 213 -5.45 14.24 -4.86
CA ARG A 213 -6.56 15.12 -5.19
C ARG A 213 -6.34 16.52 -4.65
N LEU A 214 -6.64 17.55 -5.43
CA LEU A 214 -6.56 18.93 -4.97
C LEU A 214 -7.61 19.22 -3.87
N PRO A 215 -7.33 20.13 -2.93
CA PRO A 215 -8.26 20.46 -1.84
C PRO A 215 -9.69 20.77 -2.31
N GLN A 216 -9.86 21.57 -3.37
CA GLN A 216 -11.19 21.91 -3.88
C GLN A 216 -11.96 20.68 -4.38
N ASP A 217 -11.27 19.71 -5.00
CA ASP A 217 -11.88 18.51 -5.56
C ASP A 217 -12.21 17.49 -4.46
N MET A 218 -11.47 17.51 -3.35
CA MET A 218 -11.82 16.75 -2.15
C MET A 218 -13.11 17.25 -1.52
N VAL A 219 -13.25 18.59 -1.38
CA VAL A 219 -14.46 19.21 -0.83
C VAL A 219 -15.67 18.94 -1.73
N ALA A 220 -15.50 19.02 -3.05
CA ALA A 220 -16.56 18.67 -4.01
C ALA A 220 -17.03 17.20 -3.89
N ARG A 221 -16.20 16.33 -3.30
CA ARG A 221 -16.51 14.94 -2.96
C ARG A 221 -17.01 14.72 -1.53
N GLY A 222 -17.34 15.78 -0.81
CA GLY A 222 -17.87 15.71 0.54
C GLY A 222 -16.84 15.48 1.64
N PHE A 223 -15.54 15.69 1.36
CA PHE A 223 -14.52 15.69 2.42
C PHE A 223 -14.86 16.74 3.49
N GLN A 224 -14.78 16.33 4.77
CA GLN A 224 -15.01 17.19 5.92
C GLN A 224 -13.68 17.50 6.60
N GLY A 225 -13.50 18.74 7.07
CA GLY A 225 -12.28 19.19 7.75
C GLY A 225 -11.32 19.98 6.85
N VAL A 226 -10.06 20.10 7.30
CA VAL A 226 -9.01 20.84 6.58
C VAL A 226 -8.21 19.84 5.72
N SER A 227 -8.19 20.03 4.40
CA SER A 227 -7.44 19.16 3.50
C SER A 227 -5.96 19.10 3.88
N TYR A 228 -5.36 17.91 3.82
CA TYR A 228 -3.96 17.66 4.16
C TYR A 228 -3.59 18.06 5.60
N ARG A 229 -4.56 17.88 6.50
CA ARG A 229 -4.40 17.92 7.95
C ARG A 229 -5.18 16.79 8.60
N TYR A 230 -4.66 16.26 9.69
CA TYR A 230 -5.37 15.32 10.55
C TYR A 230 -5.74 16.03 11.86
N PRO A 231 -7.00 15.92 12.34
CA PRO A 231 -7.49 16.64 13.53
C PRO A 231 -6.90 16.13 14.85
#